data_AF-A0A353G8B3-F1
#
_entry.id   AF-A0A353G8B3-F1
#
_cell.length_a   1.000
_cell.length_b   1.000
_cell.length_c   1.000
_cell.angle_alpha   90.00
_cell.angle_beta   90.00
_cell.angle_gamma   90.00
#
_symmetry.space_group_name_H-M   'P 1'
#
loop_
_entity.id
_entity.type
_entity.pdbx_description
1 polymer ?
#
loop_
_entity_poly.entity_id
_entity_poly.type
_entity_poly.pdbx_seq_one_letter_code
_entity_poly.pdbx_strand_id
1 'polypeptide(L)' 'MAGESLLKVQAVETFYGNIRALDGVSVEVNKGEIVSLIGANGAG' A
#
# COMPACT_ATOMS: atom_id res chain seq x y z
N MET A 1 -7.87 -17.29 -12.16
CA MET A 1 -7.59 -17.62 -10.74
C MET A 1 -6.73 -16.51 -10.19
N ALA A 2 -7.12 -15.85 -9.11
CA ALA A 2 -6.21 -14.92 -8.43
C ALA A 2 -4.99 -15.74 -7.94
N GLY A 3 -3.78 -15.25 -8.18
CA GLY A 3 -2.56 -15.93 -7.75
C GLY A 3 -2.48 -16.06 -6.23
N GLU A 4 -1.56 -16.87 -5.74
CA GLU A 4 -1.26 -16.94 -4.30
C GLU A 4 -0.87 -15.54 -3.79
N SER A 5 -1.64 -14.96 -2.85
CA SER A 5 -1.33 -13.65 -2.26
C SER A 5 0.01 -13.71 -1.52
N LEU A 6 0.96 -12.87 -1.90
CA LEU A 6 2.30 -12.82 -1.30
C LEU A 6 2.42 -11.70 -0.26
N LEU A 7 1.84 -10.53 -0.55
CA LEU A 7 1.79 -9.38 0.36
C LEU A 7 0.36 -8.87 0.42
N LYS A 8 -0.14 -8.62 1.63
CA LYS A 8 -1.43 -8.00 1.86
C LYS A 8 -1.33 -6.95 2.94
N VAL A 9 -1.69 -5.72 2.57
CA VAL A 9 -1.78 -4.55 3.44
C VAL A 9 -3.24 -4.13 3.48
N GLN A 10 -3.79 -3.91 4.66
CA GLN A 10 -5.22 -3.63 4.83
C GLN A 10 -5.41 -2.40 5.70
N ALA A 11 -6.14 -1.42 5.16
CA ALA A 11 -6.55 -0.19 5.83
C ALA A 11 -5.43 0.46 6.64
N VAL A 12 -4.22 0.54 6.08
CA VAL A 12 -3.08 1.10 6.80
C VAL A 12 -3.20 2.60 6.91
N GLU A 13 -3.01 3.07 8.13
CA GLU A 13 -2.93 4.48 8.48
C GLU A 13 -1.59 4.74 9.17
N THR A 14 -0.94 5.84 8.82
CA THR A 14 0.32 6.24 9.46
C THR A 14 0.29 7.72 9.81
N PHE A 15 0.93 8.07 10.92
CA PHE A 15 0.94 9.41 11.46
C PHE A 15 2.35 9.81 11.88
N TYR A 16 2.79 10.98 11.42
CA TYR A 16 4.00 11.66 11.86
C TYR A 16 3.60 12.93 12.61
N GLY A 17 3.41 12.79 13.93
CA GLY A 17 2.79 13.83 14.74
C GLY A 17 1.38 14.13 14.25
N ASN A 18 1.15 15.38 13.82
CA ASN A 18 -0.16 15.83 13.32
C ASN A 18 -0.37 15.55 11.82
N ILE A 19 0.62 15.01 11.12
CA ILE A 19 0.52 14.70 9.69
C ILE A 19 0.09 13.25 9.53
N ARG A 20 -0.99 13.02 8.78
CA ARG A 20 -1.40 11.69 8.33
C ARG A 20 -0.74 11.41 6.99
N ALA A 21 0.17 10.44 6.97
CA ALA A 21 0.94 10.06 5.79
C ALA A 21 0.15 9.09 4.92
N LEU A 22 -0.42 8.03 5.52
CA LEU A 22 -1.32 7.09 4.85
C LEU A 22 -2.73 7.17 5.44
N ASP A 23 -3.74 7.17 4.57
CA ASP A 23 -5.17 7.21 4.91
C ASP A 23 -5.86 5.94 4.40
N GLY A 24 -5.97 4.93 5.27
CA GLY A 24 -6.76 3.72 5.02
C GLY A 24 -6.29 2.90 3.81
N VAL A 25 -5.00 2.91 3.51
CA VAL A 25 -4.46 2.32 2.26
C VAL A 25 -4.47 0.79 2.33
N SER A 26 -5.04 0.16 1.31
CA SER A 26 -5.05 -1.30 1.15
C SER A 26 -4.41 -1.71 -0.18
N VAL A 27 -3.50 -2.67 -0.14
CA VAL A 27 -2.79 -3.19 -1.32
C VAL A 27 -2.63 -4.69 -1.17
N GLU A 28 -2.83 -5.42 -2.27
CA GLU A 28 -2.56 -6.86 -2.36
C GLU A 28 -1.62 -7.11 -3.54
N VAL A 29 -0.57 -7.90 -3.33
CA VAL A 29 0.39 -8.28 -4.36
C VAL A 29 0.43 -9.80 -4.41
N ASN A 30 0.11 -10.35 -5.58
CA ASN A 30 0.13 -11.78 -5.81
C ASN A 30 1.53 -12.28 -6.19
N LYS A 31 1.78 -13.56 -5.96
CA LYS A 31 3.05 -14.20 -6.33
C LYS A 31 3.29 -14.12 -7.84
N GLY A 32 4.45 -13.59 -8.21
CA GLY A 32 4.85 -13.35 -9.60
C GLY A 32 4.29 -12.07 -10.22
N GLU A 33 3.51 -11.29 -9.46
CA GLU A 33 3.01 -9.98 -9.89
C GLU A 33 4.07 -8.90 -9.72
N ILE A 34 4.20 -8.00 -10.70
CA ILE A 34 5.01 -6.79 -10.59
C ILE A 34 4.06 -5.61 -10.39
N VAL A 35 4.14 -4.99 -9.22
CA VAL A 35 3.35 -3.81 -8.86
C VAL A 35 4.28 -2.63 -8.66
N SER A 36 3.87 -1.45 -9.14
CA SER A 36 4.56 -0.19 -8.91
C SER A 36 3.62 0.78 -8.21
N LEU A 37 4.12 1.46 -7.18
CA LEU A 37 3.44 2.58 -6.54
C LEU A 37 4.06 3.87 -7.07
N ILE A 38 3.23 4.73 -7.64
CA ILE A 38 3.65 6.02 -8.22
C ILE A 38 2.94 7.15 -7.50
N GLY A 39 3.64 8.26 -7.30
CA GLY A 39 3.10 9.43 -6.62
C GLY A 39 4.07 10.62 -6.67
N ALA A 40 3.53 11.81 -6.39
CA ALA A 40 4.35 12.99 -6.19
C ALA A 40 5.23 12.86 -4.92
N ASN A 41 6.22 13.73 -4.77
CA ASN A 41 7.03 13.77 -3.55
C ASN A 41 6.11 14.01 -2.33
N GLY A 42 6.18 13.12 -1.33
CA GLY A 42 5.35 13.17 -0.12
C GLY A 42 3.91 12.66 -0.28
N ALA A 43 3.58 11.92 -1.36
CA ALA A 43 2.23 11.37 -1.59
C ALA A 43 1.82 10.22 -0.65
N GLY A 44 2.73 9.75 0.20
CA GLY A 44 2.51 8.72 1.20
C GLY A 44 3.67 8.65 2.18
#